data_AF-A0A527VXU9-F1
#
_entry.id   AF-A0A527VXU9-F1
#
_cell.length_a   1.000
_cell.length_b   1.000
_cell.length_c   1.000
_cell.angle_alpha   90.00
_cell.angle_beta   90.00
_cell.angle_gamma   90.00
#
_symmetry.space_group_name_H-M   'P 1'
#
loop_
_entity.id
_entity.type
_entity.pdbx_description
1 polymer ?
#
loop_
_entity_poly.entity_id
_entity_poly.type
_entity_poly.pdbx_seq_one_letter_code
_entity_poly.pdbx_strand_id
1 'polypeptide(L)' 'MPIDTCNRLGTFLRDRRMRLDPTAFGYAMGRRRTQGLRREEVAQRANISPTWYTWLEQGRGGAPS' A
#
# COMPACT_ATOMS: atom_id res chain seq x y z
N MET A 1 12.29 -22.13 -13.30
CA MET A 1 12.29 -20.99 -12.37
C MET A 1 10.84 -20.61 -12.08
N PRO A 2 10.34 -20.76 -10.85
CA PRO A 2 9.04 -20.20 -10.52
C PRO A 2 9.12 -18.68 -10.71
N ILE A 3 8.15 -18.11 -11.43
CA ILE A 3 8.00 -16.66 -11.48
C ILE A 3 7.52 -16.23 -10.09
N ASP A 4 8.39 -15.65 -9.27
CA ASP A 4 8.04 -15.06 -7.97
C ASP A 4 7.16 -13.82 -8.18
N THR A 5 5.91 -14.08 -8.57
CA THR A 5 4.85 -13.09 -8.79
C THR A 5 4.44 -12.47 -7.44
N CYS A 6 4.73 -13.16 -6.33
CA CYS A 6 4.43 -12.73 -4.97
C CYS A 6 4.94 -11.32 -4.67
N ASN A 7 6.05 -10.85 -5.24
CA ASN A 7 6.62 -9.54 -4.86
C ASN A 7 6.49 -8.42 -5.90
N ARG A 8 6.05 -8.72 -7.14
CA ARG A 8 5.85 -7.67 -8.15
C ARG A 8 4.71 -6.73 -7.78
N LEU A 9 3.60 -7.29 -7.27
CA LEU A 9 2.47 -6.53 -6.77
C LEU A 9 2.85 -5.66 -5.57
N GLY A 10 3.57 -6.23 -4.59
CA GLY A 10 3.99 -5.48 -3.40
C GLY A 10 4.91 -4.30 -3.73
N THR A 11 5.84 -4.49 -4.68
CA THR A 11 6.71 -3.42 -5.18
C THR A 11 5.91 -2.32 -5.89
N PHE A 12 4.95 -2.70 -6.74
CA PHE A 12 4.06 -1.75 -7.43
C PHE A 12 3.22 -0.93 -6.44
N LEU A 13 2.62 -1.58 -5.43
CA LEU A 13 1.82 -0.91 -4.41
C LEU A 13 2.67 0.09 -3.60
N ARG A 14 3.91 -0.29 -3.25
CA ARG A 14 4.84 0.60 -2.54
C ARG A 14 5.21 1.82 -3.38
N ASP A 15 5.57 1.63 -4.66
CA ASP A 15 5.92 2.72 -5.57
C ASP A 15 4.72 3.67 -5.77
N ARG A 16 3.53 3.12 -6.03
CA ARG A 16 2.32 3.93 -6.19
C ARG A 16 2.02 4.73 -4.93
N ARG A 17 2.08 4.09 -3.75
CA ARG A 17 1.85 4.73 -2.45
C ARG A 17 2.80 5.91 -2.20
N MET A 18 4.07 5.78 -2.59
CA MET A 18 5.05 6.86 -2.45
C MET A 18 4.79 8.05 -3.40
N ARG A 19 4.25 7.80 -4.59
CA ARG A 19 3.94 8.83 -5.60
C ARG A 19 2.61 9.54 -5.37
N LEU A 20 1.68 8.91 -4.65
CA LEU A 20 0.38 9.48 -4.41
C LEU A 20 0.51 10.64 -3.41
N ASP A 21 -0.03 11.79 -3.82
CA ASP A 21 0.00 12.98 -2.98
C ASP A 21 -1.14 12.93 -1.95
N PRO A 22 -0.82 12.96 -0.65
CA PRO A 22 -1.84 12.87 0.38
C PRO A 22 -2.77 14.10 0.44
N THR A 23 -2.34 15.29 -0.01
CA THR A 23 -3.20 16.48 -0.04
C THR A 23 -4.28 16.38 -1.11
N ALA A 24 -3.97 15.76 -2.25
CA ALA A 24 -4.94 15.45 -3.31
C ALA A 24 -6.08 14.51 -2.83
N PHE A 25 -5.87 13.81 -1.71
CA PHE A 25 -6.88 12.96 -1.08
C PHE A 25 -7.48 13.54 0.20
N GLY A 26 -7.18 14.81 0.51
CA GLY A 26 -7.71 15.50 1.69
C GLY A 26 -7.00 15.16 3.01
N TYR A 27 -5.83 14.49 2.97
CA TYR A 27 -5.06 14.22 4.18
C TYR A 27 -4.12 15.37 4.53
N ALA A 28 -4.24 15.88 5.76
CA ALA A 28 -3.47 17.02 6.25
C ALA A 28 -1.94 16.79 6.21
N MET A 29 -1.19 17.74 5.63
CA MET A 29 0.29 17.79 5.60
C MET A 29 0.89 18.17 6.94
N GLY A 30 0.38 17.58 8.04
CA GLY A 30 0.99 17.71 9.36
C GLY A 30 2.34 16.97 9.44
N ARG A 31 2.80 16.66 10.66
CA ARG A 31 4.07 15.98 10.91
C ARG A 31 4.02 14.51 10.47
N ARG A 32 4.14 14.25 9.16
CA ARG A 32 4.22 12.91 8.57
C ARG A 32 5.67 12.52 8.30
N ARG A 33 5.99 11.26 8.60
CA ARG A 33 7.30 10.63 8.28
C ARG A 33 7.36 10.06 6.86
N THR A 34 6.21 9.88 6.22
CA THR A 34 6.08 9.30 4.89
C THR A 34 5.82 10.41 3.86
N GLN A 35 6.57 10.41 2.76
CA GLN A 35 6.43 11.42 1.69
C GLN A 35 5.11 11.27 0.89
N GLY A 36 4.60 10.04 0.74
CA GLY A 36 3.30 9.74 0.14
C GLY A 36 2.28 9.23 1.17
N LEU A 37 1.25 8.51 0.71
CA LEU A 37 0.24 7.95 1.61
C LEU A 37 0.83 6.91 2.58
N ARG A 38 0.23 6.82 3.75
CA ARG A 38 0.42 5.72 4.70
C ARG A 38 -0.33 4.49 4.23
N ARG A 39 0.13 3.32 4.69
CA ARG A 39 -0.54 2.04 4.42
C ARG A 39 -2.00 2.05 4.86
N GLU A 40 -2.26 2.63 6.03
CA GLU A 40 -3.60 2.74 6.62
C GLU A 40 -4.52 3.64 5.79
N GLU A 41 -4.00 4.74 5.25
CA GLU A 41 -4.77 5.66 4.40
C GLU A 41 -5.14 4.98 3.06
N VAL A 42 -4.19 4.25 2.45
CA VAL A 42 -4.48 3.47 1.22
C VAL A 42 -5.51 2.37 1.51
N ALA A 43 -5.36 1.66 2.62
CA ALA A 43 -6.26 0.59 3.03
C ALA A 43 -7.69 1.12 3.28
N GLN A 44 -7.81 2.25 3.99
CA GLN A 44 -9.08 2.91 4.23
C GLN A 44 -9.77 3.31 2.92
N ARG A 45 -9.03 3.87 1.96
CA ARG A 45 -9.57 4.24 0.64
C ARG A 45 -10.01 3.05 -0.19
N ALA A 46 -9.28 1.95 -0.11
CA ALA A 46 -9.60 0.70 -0.81
C ALA A 46 -10.64 -0.15 -0.04
N ASN A 47 -11.14 0.32 1.11
CA ASN A 47 -12.07 -0.40 1.97
C ASN A 47 -11.56 -1.81 2.37
N ILE A 48 -10.25 -1.92 2.59
CA ILE A 48 -9.56 -3.14 3.01
C ILE A 48 -8.87 -2.94 4.35
N SER A 49 -8.56 -4.04 5.03
CA SER A 49 -7.78 -3.98 6.26
C SER A 49 -6.33 -3.54 6.01
N PRO A 50 -5.74 -2.67 6.84
CA PRO A 50 -4.33 -2.25 6.71
C PRO A 50 -3.34 -3.41 6.86
N THR A 51 -3.72 -4.43 7.65
CA THR A 51 -2.97 -5.70 7.76
C THR A 51 -2.91 -6.43 6.43
N TRP A 52 -4.04 -6.50 5.71
CA TRP A 52 -4.11 -7.16 4.40
C TRP A 52 -3.29 -6.40 3.35
N TYR A 53 -3.36 -5.07 3.35
CA TYR A 53 -2.48 -4.23 2.52
C TYR A 53 -0.99 -4.46 2.82
N THR A 54 -0.63 -4.63 4.09
CA THR A 54 0.75 -4.93 4.50
C THR A 54 1.20 -6.30 3.99
N TRP A 55 0.33 -7.31 4.02
CA TRP A 55 0.64 -8.63 3.48
C TRP A 55 0.80 -8.62 1.96
N LEU A 56 -0.01 -7.85 1.25
CA LEU A 56 0.16 -7.62 -0.19
C LEU A 56 1.50 -6.93 -0.51
N GLU A 57 1.87 -5.90 0.25
CA GLU A 57 3.18 -5.24 0.11
C GLU A 57 4.37 -6.18 0.42
N GLN A 58 4.18 -7.17 1.30
CA GLN A 58 5.20 -8.18 1.65
C GLN A 58 5.18 -9.40 0.73
N GLY A 59 4.24 -9.49 -0.21
CA GLY A 59 4.06 -10.68 -1.05
C GLY A 59 3.63 -11.93 -0.29
N ARG A 60 3.06 -11.76 0.91
CA ARG A 60 2.51 -12.83 1.77
C ARG A 60 0.99 -12.94 1.68
N GLY A 61 0.37 -12.22 0.75
CA GLY A 61 -1.07 -12.32 0.47
C GLY A 61 -1.40 -13.65 -0.19
N GLY A 62 -1.59 -14.69 0.62
CA GLY A 62 -2.33 -15.87 0.18
C GLY A 62 -3.70 -15.43 -0.32
N ALA A 63 -4.12 -15.98 -1.47
CA ALA A 63 -5.41 -15.66 -2.07
C ALA A 63 -6.52 -15.75 -1.01
N PRO A 64 -7.44 -14.78 -0.93
CA PRO A 64 -8.65 -14.99 -0.15
C PRO A 64 -9.43 -16.13 -0.83
N SER A 65 -9.63 -17.22 -0.09
CA SER A 65 -10.53 -18.32 -0.42
C SER A 65 -11.99 -17.87 -0.39
#